data_AF-A0A7Y8NYC8-F1
#
_entry.id   AF-A0A7Y8NYC8-F1
#
_cell.length_a   1.000
_cell.length_b   1.000
_cell.length_c   1.000
_cell.angle_alpha   90.00
_cell.angle_beta   90.00
_cell.angle_gamma   90.00
#
_symmetry.space_group_name_H-M   'P 1'
#
loop_
_entity.id
_entity.type
_entity.pdbx_description
1 polymer ?
#
loop_
_entity_poly.entity_id
_entity_poly.type
_entity_poly.pdbx_seq_one_letter_code
_entity_poly.pdbx_strand_id
1 'polypeptide(L)'
;MQQPYTQPAPNGKVNRTSEPKSIKPEVIGDLFSQPDGNNLANQPDVSVAVPASVPEPALYSQELQSFHRNDCLVVDNGWVGYLQEVDKDDKTAMFHPLQLSPPQKARAEAYIAVRDTYNDLYKKEAEKQTEHKEERENLNRLYDAFVKKYSNLNSADNIKLIKTDSAGKEIPYLERVKGGIVQKADIFSHPVSFSTTTLATDNPQEALASSLNKYGAVDLDYMSEISNMTADALKEHLHGRIFYNPLEREYEIAERWIAGNVVEKAKEIRAYVEQNPEDKEAKQSLTVLEDARPRRIEFEDLDFNLGERWIPTGIYAKFASHLFDADVKIHYSDSSDDFSVICNQGNQNIWVKYAVKAESRTFDGVALLKHALVNTTPDITKKIEVDGQEVKV
;
A
#
# COMPACT_ATOMS: atom_id res chain seq x y z
N MET A 1 21.94 -22.51 -21.78
CA MET A 1 21.15 -22.31 -23.02
C MET A 1 20.26 -21.10 -22.80
N GLN A 2 20.64 -19.97 -23.40
CA GLN A 2 19.86 -18.72 -23.43
C GLN A 2 19.71 -18.36 -24.90
N GLN A 3 18.49 -18.03 -25.34
CA GLN A 3 18.22 -17.62 -26.72
C GLN A 3 18.63 -16.16 -26.94
N PRO A 4 19.23 -15.80 -28.09
CA PRO A 4 19.62 -14.43 -28.37
C PRO A 4 18.46 -13.57 -28.89
N TYR A 5 18.37 -12.37 -28.35
CA TYR A 5 17.47 -11.28 -28.74
C TYR A 5 17.86 -10.72 -30.12
N THR A 6 16.87 -10.50 -31.00
CA THR A 6 17.07 -9.94 -32.36
C THR A 6 16.37 -8.58 -32.46
N GLN A 7 17.11 -7.52 -32.81
CA GLN A 7 16.55 -6.18 -33.08
C GLN A 7 15.94 -6.09 -34.50
N PRO A 8 14.85 -5.35 -34.71
CA PRO A 8 14.41 -4.95 -36.05
C PRO A 8 15.08 -3.65 -36.52
N ALA A 9 15.44 -3.62 -37.81
CA ALA A 9 16.08 -2.51 -38.53
C ALA A 9 15.08 -1.37 -38.88
N PRO A 10 15.57 -0.14 -39.18
CA PRO A 10 14.77 1.08 -39.27
C PRO A 10 14.19 1.29 -40.67
N ASN A 11 13.03 1.96 -40.78
CA ASN A 11 12.54 2.40 -42.09
C ASN A 11 11.91 3.81 -42.06
N GLY A 12 12.58 4.72 -42.78
CA GLY A 12 11.98 5.59 -43.80
C GLY A 12 10.92 6.62 -43.40
N LYS A 13 11.34 7.89 -43.35
CA LYS A 13 10.45 9.07 -43.36
C LYS A 13 9.57 9.10 -44.62
N VAL A 14 8.26 9.26 -44.46
CA VAL A 14 7.37 9.79 -45.50
C VAL A 14 6.41 10.80 -44.88
N ASN A 15 6.58 12.08 -45.22
CA ASN A 15 5.62 13.14 -44.97
C ASN A 15 4.45 13.00 -45.96
N ARG A 16 3.21 12.99 -45.47
CA ARG A 16 2.03 13.44 -46.22
C ARG A 16 1.07 14.18 -45.28
N THR A 17 0.87 15.45 -45.61
CA THR A 17 -0.16 16.37 -45.17
C THR A 17 -1.56 15.83 -45.50
N SER A 18 -2.53 16.00 -44.58
CA SER A 18 -3.95 15.80 -44.85
C SER A 18 -4.79 16.84 -44.11
N GLU A 19 -5.53 17.63 -44.89
CA GLU A 19 -6.58 18.57 -44.48
C GLU A 19 -7.79 17.85 -43.82
N PRO A 20 -8.60 18.55 -43.00
CA PRO A 20 -9.67 17.92 -42.23
C PRO A 20 -10.93 17.70 -43.09
N LYS A 21 -11.44 16.46 -43.11
CA LYS A 21 -12.78 16.15 -43.63
C LYS A 21 -13.81 16.16 -42.50
N SER A 22 -14.82 16.99 -42.67
CA SER A 22 -16.03 17.09 -41.86
C SER A 22 -16.75 15.74 -41.75
N ILE A 23 -17.04 15.30 -40.52
CA ILE A 23 -17.85 14.12 -40.24
C ILE A 23 -19.30 14.59 -40.02
N LYS A 24 -20.22 14.10 -40.85
CA LYS A 24 -21.68 14.19 -40.63
C LYS A 24 -22.10 13.18 -39.56
N PRO A 25 -23.13 13.45 -38.75
CA PRO A 25 -23.55 12.53 -37.70
C PRO A 25 -24.20 11.27 -38.30
N GLU A 26 -23.66 10.11 -37.94
CA GLU A 26 -24.26 8.80 -38.16
C GLU A 26 -25.44 8.60 -37.21
N VAL A 27 -26.59 8.22 -37.76
CA VAL A 27 -27.78 7.82 -37.00
C VAL A 27 -27.46 6.47 -36.34
N ILE A 28 -27.33 6.46 -35.01
CA ILE A 28 -27.08 5.25 -34.22
C ILE A 28 -28.32 4.34 -34.34
N GLY A 29 -28.09 3.13 -34.83
CA GLY A 29 -29.11 2.12 -35.09
C GLY A 29 -29.84 1.61 -33.85
N ASP A 30 -31.04 1.10 -34.09
CA ASP A 30 -32.01 0.57 -33.14
C ASP A 30 -31.39 -0.38 -32.11
N LEU A 31 -31.41 0.03 -30.84
CA LEU A 31 -30.80 -0.65 -29.68
C LEU A 31 -31.41 -2.04 -29.40
N PHE A 32 -32.49 -2.43 -30.10
CA PHE A 32 -33.35 -3.55 -29.71
C PHE A 32 -33.79 -4.49 -30.86
N SER A 33 -33.28 -4.37 -32.09
CA SER A 33 -33.70 -5.25 -33.19
C SER A 33 -32.87 -6.53 -33.31
N GLN A 34 -33.55 -7.68 -33.52
CA GLN A 34 -33.00 -8.87 -34.19
C GLN A 34 -33.85 -9.22 -35.42
N PRO A 35 -33.26 -9.82 -36.49
CA PRO A 35 -33.99 -10.20 -37.69
C PRO A 35 -34.49 -11.64 -37.57
N ASP A 36 -35.79 -11.87 -37.61
CA ASP A 36 -36.35 -13.20 -37.89
C ASP A 36 -37.60 -13.09 -38.78
N GLY A 37 -37.71 -14.02 -39.72
CA GLY A 37 -38.44 -13.87 -40.98
C GLY A 37 -39.92 -14.30 -41.00
N ASN A 38 -40.59 -13.79 -42.05
CA ASN A 38 -41.78 -14.25 -42.77
C ASN A 38 -43.06 -14.65 -41.99
N ASN A 39 -44.13 -13.86 -42.15
CA ASN A 39 -45.26 -14.18 -43.05
C ASN A 39 -46.30 -13.03 -43.17
N LEU A 40 -46.96 -12.98 -44.35
CA LEU A 40 -47.94 -12.00 -44.83
C LEU A 40 -49.24 -11.88 -44.00
N ALA A 41 -49.83 -10.68 -43.91
CA ALA A 41 -51.04 -10.27 -44.65
C ALA A 41 -51.89 -9.19 -43.94
N ASN A 42 -52.29 -8.19 -44.73
CA ASN A 42 -53.49 -7.33 -44.65
C ASN A 42 -53.62 -6.24 -43.56
N GLN A 43 -53.62 -4.99 -44.08
CA GLN A 43 -54.16 -3.73 -43.51
C GLN A 43 -55.67 -3.85 -43.15
N PRO A 44 -56.28 -2.94 -42.33
CA PRO A 44 -56.17 -1.48 -42.49
C PRO A 44 -55.99 -0.62 -41.24
N ASP A 45 -55.54 0.60 -41.53
CA ASP A 45 -55.54 1.85 -40.76
C ASP A 45 -56.27 1.84 -39.41
N VAL A 46 -55.49 1.98 -38.34
CA VAL A 46 -55.89 2.76 -37.18
C VAL A 46 -54.86 3.86 -37.00
N SER A 47 -55.30 5.08 -37.27
CA SER A 47 -54.61 6.33 -37.02
C SER A 47 -54.19 6.43 -35.55
N VAL A 48 -52.89 6.27 -35.29
CA VAL A 48 -52.27 6.64 -34.02
C VAL A 48 -51.37 7.84 -34.25
N ALA A 49 -51.54 8.83 -33.39
CA ALA A 49 -51.02 10.17 -33.45
C ALA A 49 -49.48 10.27 -33.64
N VAL A 50 -49.11 11.37 -34.28
CA VAL A 50 -47.77 11.94 -34.49
C VAL A 50 -46.80 11.62 -33.32
N PRO A 51 -45.61 11.05 -33.56
CA PRO A 51 -44.61 10.92 -32.51
C PRO A 51 -44.06 12.31 -32.15
N ALA A 52 -44.03 12.63 -30.85
CA ALA A 52 -43.33 13.80 -30.34
C ALA A 52 -41.88 13.77 -30.85
N SER A 53 -41.45 14.82 -31.55
CA SER A 53 -40.07 14.99 -31.99
C SER A 53 -39.14 14.88 -30.78
N VAL A 54 -38.11 14.05 -30.88
CA VAL A 54 -37.08 13.91 -29.84
C VAL A 54 -36.48 15.29 -29.55
N PRO A 55 -36.37 15.71 -28.29
CA PRO A 55 -35.78 17.00 -27.95
C PRO A 55 -34.31 17.08 -28.40
N GLU A 56 -33.82 18.28 -28.68
CA GLU A 56 -32.39 18.47 -28.97
C GLU A 56 -31.55 18.24 -27.71
N PRO A 57 -30.26 17.86 -27.85
CA PRO A 57 -29.36 17.73 -26.72
C PRO A 57 -29.31 19.01 -25.88
N ALA A 58 -29.42 18.88 -24.56
CA ALA A 58 -29.49 19.99 -23.63
C ALA A 58 -28.63 19.72 -22.38
N LEU A 59 -28.41 20.73 -21.54
CA LEU A 59 -27.75 20.51 -20.25
C LEU A 59 -28.59 19.57 -19.38
N TYR A 60 -27.93 18.61 -18.76
CA TYR A 60 -28.56 17.69 -17.82
C TYR A 60 -29.11 18.46 -16.61
N SER A 61 -30.40 18.29 -16.32
CA SER A 61 -31.09 19.15 -15.34
C SER A 61 -30.98 18.69 -13.88
N GLN A 62 -30.49 17.47 -13.64
CA GLN A 62 -30.38 16.88 -12.31
C GLN A 62 -28.94 16.89 -11.78
N GLU A 63 -28.78 16.60 -10.48
CA GLU A 63 -27.46 16.53 -9.85
C GLU A 63 -26.62 15.36 -10.41
N LEU A 64 -25.37 15.65 -10.78
CA LEU A 64 -24.44 14.62 -11.21
C LEU A 64 -23.97 13.77 -10.02
N GLN A 65 -24.24 12.47 -10.12
CA GLN A 65 -23.76 11.48 -9.17
C GLN A 65 -22.31 11.09 -9.49
N SER A 66 -21.57 10.60 -8.48
CA SER A 66 -20.14 10.26 -8.63
C SER A 66 -19.86 9.17 -9.67
N PHE A 67 -20.84 8.31 -9.95
CA PHE A 67 -20.76 7.24 -10.94
C PHE A 67 -21.10 7.70 -12.38
N HIS A 68 -21.69 8.88 -12.56
CA HIS A 68 -21.96 9.45 -13.88
C HIS A 68 -20.65 9.71 -14.64
N ARG A 69 -20.66 9.34 -15.92
CA ARG A 69 -19.54 9.45 -16.86
C ARG A 69 -20.11 9.48 -18.29
N ASN A 70 -19.28 9.77 -19.28
CA ASN A 70 -19.73 9.71 -20.68
C ASN A 70 -20.36 8.35 -21.00
N ASP A 71 -21.40 8.36 -21.81
CA ASP A 71 -22.23 7.22 -22.19
C ASP A 71 -23.01 6.59 -21.03
N CYS A 72 -23.19 7.31 -19.92
CA CYS A 72 -24.05 6.88 -18.81
C CYS A 72 -25.51 7.07 -19.20
N LEU A 73 -26.32 6.02 -19.07
CA LEU A 73 -27.75 6.09 -19.38
C LEU A 73 -28.50 6.78 -18.24
N VAL A 74 -29.30 7.81 -18.49
CA VAL A 74 -30.03 8.54 -17.43
C VAL A 74 -31.45 8.88 -17.89
N VAL A 75 -32.30 9.22 -16.93
CA VAL A 75 -33.62 9.79 -17.19
C VAL A 75 -33.53 11.27 -16.92
N ASP A 76 -33.93 12.11 -17.88
CA ASP A 76 -34.04 13.56 -17.69
C ASP A 76 -35.28 14.11 -18.38
N ASN A 77 -36.04 14.97 -17.68
CA ASN A 77 -37.27 15.58 -18.18
C ASN A 77 -38.26 14.58 -18.82
N GLY A 78 -38.32 13.36 -18.27
CA GLY A 78 -39.17 12.28 -18.78
C GLY A 78 -38.67 11.60 -20.05
N TRP A 79 -37.42 11.82 -20.46
CA TRP A 79 -36.76 11.11 -21.56
C TRP A 79 -35.61 10.26 -21.02
N VAL A 80 -35.33 9.15 -21.70
CA VAL A 80 -34.14 8.33 -21.43
C VAL A 80 -33.08 8.75 -22.44
N GLY A 81 -31.84 8.92 -22.00
CA GLY A 81 -30.74 9.39 -22.85
C GLY A 81 -29.37 9.07 -22.30
N TYR A 82 -28.33 9.40 -23.07
CA TYR A 82 -26.94 9.28 -22.64
C TYR A 82 -26.39 10.62 -22.18
N LEU A 83 -25.54 10.58 -21.16
CA LEU A 83 -24.70 11.71 -20.81
C LEU A 83 -23.46 11.78 -21.71
N GLN A 84 -23.16 12.97 -22.22
CA GLN A 84 -21.93 13.32 -22.94
C GLN A 84 -21.30 14.54 -22.29
N GLU A 85 -20.01 14.78 -22.59
CA GLU A 85 -19.27 15.94 -22.08
C GLU A 85 -19.40 16.10 -20.56
N VAL A 86 -19.31 14.99 -19.82
CA VAL A 86 -19.42 15.00 -18.35
C VAL A 86 -18.17 15.63 -17.75
N ASP A 87 -18.34 16.84 -17.19
CA ASP A 87 -17.35 17.54 -16.40
C ASP A 87 -17.66 17.39 -14.90
N LYS A 88 -16.74 16.75 -14.19
CA LYS A 88 -16.89 16.50 -12.74
C LYS A 88 -16.50 17.71 -11.89
N ASP A 89 -15.64 18.58 -12.39
CA ASP A 89 -15.16 19.77 -11.68
C ASP A 89 -16.22 20.87 -11.74
N ASP A 90 -16.77 21.10 -12.94
CA ASP A 90 -17.84 22.08 -13.16
C ASP A 90 -19.24 21.51 -12.88
N LYS A 91 -19.34 20.21 -12.60
CA LYS A 91 -20.60 19.47 -12.35
C LYS A 91 -21.62 19.65 -13.47
N THR A 92 -21.16 19.68 -14.72
CA THR A 92 -22.01 19.84 -15.90
C THR A 92 -21.94 18.61 -16.80
N ALA A 93 -23.02 18.34 -17.53
CA ALA A 93 -23.07 17.30 -18.54
C ALA A 93 -24.12 17.64 -19.59
N MET A 94 -23.91 17.18 -20.82
CA MET A 94 -24.90 17.25 -21.89
C MET A 94 -25.74 15.97 -21.91
N PHE A 95 -27.06 16.12 -21.91
CA PHE A 95 -28.02 15.04 -22.03
C PHE A 95 -28.47 14.88 -23.48
N HIS A 96 -28.26 13.70 -24.03
CA HIS A 96 -28.63 13.33 -25.39
C HIS A 96 -29.81 12.33 -25.35
N PRO A 97 -31.06 12.79 -25.59
CA PRO A 97 -32.24 11.94 -25.50
C PRO A 97 -32.24 10.86 -26.60
N LEU A 98 -32.75 9.68 -26.25
CA LEU A 98 -32.91 8.54 -27.15
C LEU A 98 -34.35 8.41 -27.63
N GLN A 99 -34.50 8.04 -28.89
CA GLN A 99 -35.79 7.66 -29.45
C GLN A 99 -36.12 6.21 -29.09
N LEU A 100 -36.84 6.02 -27.98
CA LEU A 100 -37.26 4.70 -27.50
C LEU A 100 -38.77 4.52 -27.65
N SER A 101 -39.20 3.33 -28.04
CA SER A 101 -40.62 2.96 -27.95
C SER A 101 -41.07 2.93 -26.47
N PRO A 102 -42.37 3.13 -26.17
CA PRO A 102 -42.88 3.09 -24.79
C PRO A 102 -42.43 1.86 -23.96
N PRO A 103 -42.43 0.61 -24.48
CA PRO A 103 -41.95 -0.53 -23.70
C PRO A 103 -40.43 -0.52 -23.46
N GLN A 104 -39.63 -0.05 -24.43
CA GLN A 104 -38.18 0.07 -24.28
C GLN A 104 -37.82 1.15 -23.26
N LYS A 105 -38.50 2.30 -23.32
CA LYS A 105 -38.36 3.39 -22.35
C LYS A 105 -38.66 2.89 -20.93
N ALA A 106 -39.82 2.26 -20.73
CA ALA A 106 -40.21 1.74 -19.42
C ALA A 106 -39.28 0.64 -18.88
N ARG A 107 -38.59 -0.09 -19.76
CA ARG A 107 -37.54 -1.06 -19.37
C ARG A 107 -36.27 -0.34 -18.94
N ALA A 108 -35.83 0.66 -19.72
CA ALA A 108 -34.65 1.44 -19.42
C ALA A 108 -34.79 2.24 -18.12
N GLU A 109 -35.94 2.89 -17.88
CA GLU A 109 -36.23 3.59 -16.62
C GLU A 109 -36.15 2.65 -15.40
N ALA A 110 -36.73 1.45 -15.52
CA ALA A 110 -36.70 0.47 -14.44
C ALA A 110 -35.26 -0.04 -14.16
N TYR A 111 -34.47 -0.23 -15.21
CA TYR A 111 -33.04 -0.57 -15.10
C TYR A 111 -32.23 0.54 -14.42
N ILE A 112 -32.39 1.79 -14.88
CA ILE A 112 -31.71 2.96 -14.34
C ILE A 112 -32.00 3.10 -12.84
N ALA A 113 -33.26 2.91 -12.42
CA ALA A 113 -33.63 2.96 -11.01
C ALA A 113 -32.91 1.89 -10.16
N VAL A 114 -32.79 0.65 -10.65
CA VAL A 114 -32.04 -0.42 -9.96
C VAL A 114 -30.56 -0.05 -9.86
N ARG A 115 -29.96 0.42 -10.95
CA ARG A 115 -28.54 0.80 -11.01
C ARG A 115 -28.21 1.95 -10.07
N ASP A 116 -29.03 3.00 -10.09
CA ASP A 116 -28.78 4.20 -9.29
C ASP A 116 -28.93 3.91 -7.80
N THR A 117 -29.95 3.12 -7.42
CA THR A 117 -30.13 2.68 -6.03
C THR A 117 -28.98 1.78 -5.58
N TYR A 118 -28.49 0.89 -6.44
CA TYR A 118 -27.31 0.07 -6.15
C TYR A 118 -26.06 0.92 -5.91
N ASN A 119 -25.77 1.87 -6.81
CA ASN A 119 -24.59 2.71 -6.70
C ASN A 119 -24.65 3.65 -5.47
N ASP A 120 -25.83 4.19 -5.17
CA ASP A 120 -26.06 5.01 -3.96
C ASP A 120 -25.87 4.18 -2.68
N LEU A 121 -26.50 3.00 -2.60
CA LEU A 121 -26.34 2.09 -1.47
C LEU A 121 -24.86 1.73 -1.26
N TYR A 122 -24.20 1.26 -2.32
CA TYR A 122 -22.80 0.84 -2.25
C TYR A 122 -21.89 1.98 -1.77
N LYS A 123 -22.10 3.19 -2.31
CA LYS A 123 -21.33 4.37 -1.92
C LYS A 123 -21.56 4.75 -0.46
N LYS A 124 -22.82 4.87 -0.02
CA LYS A 124 -23.16 5.21 1.37
C LYS A 124 -22.54 4.22 2.36
N GLU A 125 -22.64 2.92 2.07
CA GLU A 125 -22.08 1.88 2.94
C GLU A 125 -20.54 1.89 2.91
N ALA A 126 -19.92 2.14 1.75
CA ALA A 126 -18.47 2.26 1.66
C ALA A 126 -17.93 3.47 2.43
N GLU A 127 -18.61 4.62 2.36
CA GLU A 127 -18.16 5.85 3.03
C GLU A 127 -18.45 5.85 4.53
N LYS A 128 -19.64 5.40 4.94
CA LYS A 128 -20.07 5.46 6.34
C LYS A 128 -19.69 4.22 7.15
N GLN A 129 -19.35 3.12 6.48
CA GLN A 129 -19.06 1.82 7.13
C GLN A 129 -20.20 1.36 8.06
N THR A 130 -21.44 1.71 7.69
CA THR A 130 -22.66 1.36 8.44
C THR A 130 -23.68 0.70 7.51
N GLU A 131 -24.48 -0.21 8.07
CA GLU A 131 -25.51 -0.91 7.31
C GLU A 131 -26.70 0.01 6.99
N HIS A 132 -27.06 0.11 5.71
CA HIS A 132 -28.17 0.90 5.20
C HIS A 132 -29.36 -0.01 4.81
N LYS A 133 -30.15 -0.42 5.81
CA LYS A 133 -31.24 -1.39 5.65
C LYS A 133 -32.38 -0.90 4.74
N GLU A 134 -32.83 0.34 4.92
CA GLU A 134 -33.94 0.89 4.14
C GLU A 134 -33.59 1.00 2.65
N GLU A 135 -32.40 1.49 2.32
CA GLU A 135 -31.94 1.55 0.93
C GLU A 135 -31.75 0.16 0.31
N ARG A 136 -31.31 -0.83 1.08
CA ARG A 136 -31.21 -2.23 0.63
C ARG A 136 -32.59 -2.86 0.38
N GLU A 137 -33.57 -2.59 1.23
CA GLU A 137 -34.95 -3.03 1.02
C GLU A 137 -35.54 -2.39 -0.25
N ASN A 138 -35.26 -1.10 -0.47
CA ASN A 138 -35.65 -0.41 -1.69
C ASN A 138 -34.99 -1.04 -2.94
N LEU A 139 -33.69 -1.35 -2.90
CA LEU A 139 -32.98 -2.05 -3.96
C LEU A 139 -33.62 -3.42 -4.25
N ASN A 140 -33.94 -4.20 -3.21
CA ASN A 140 -34.63 -5.49 -3.35
C ASN A 140 -35.98 -5.32 -4.05
N ARG A 141 -36.80 -4.35 -3.62
CA ARG A 141 -38.11 -4.08 -4.21
C ARG A 141 -38.01 -3.71 -5.69
N LEU A 142 -37.07 -2.84 -6.06
CA LEU A 142 -36.87 -2.42 -7.44
C LEU A 142 -36.37 -3.58 -8.31
N TYR A 143 -35.45 -4.38 -7.81
CA TYR A 143 -34.96 -5.58 -8.49
C TYR A 143 -36.09 -6.61 -8.70
N ASP A 144 -36.87 -6.92 -7.66
CA ASP A 144 -37.96 -7.90 -7.76
C ASP A 144 -39.06 -7.44 -8.73
N ALA A 145 -39.37 -6.13 -8.75
CA ALA A 145 -40.28 -5.54 -9.72
C ALA A 145 -39.73 -5.60 -11.16
N PHE A 146 -38.43 -5.37 -11.34
CA PHE A 146 -37.75 -5.47 -12.64
C PHE A 146 -37.80 -6.91 -13.16
N VAL A 147 -37.38 -7.89 -12.35
CA VAL A 147 -37.33 -9.30 -12.74
C VAL A 147 -38.73 -9.84 -13.07
N LYS A 148 -39.75 -9.45 -12.30
CA LYS A 148 -41.14 -9.86 -12.56
C LYS A 148 -41.66 -9.40 -13.94
N LYS A 149 -41.20 -8.24 -14.43
CA LYS A 149 -41.71 -7.63 -15.67
C LYS A 149 -40.82 -7.87 -16.89
N TYR A 150 -39.51 -7.93 -16.69
CA TYR A 150 -38.51 -7.98 -17.77
C TYR A 150 -37.55 -9.16 -17.67
N SER A 151 -37.78 -10.12 -16.77
CA SER A 151 -36.87 -11.24 -16.49
C SER A 151 -35.55 -10.80 -15.85
N ASN A 152 -34.62 -11.74 -15.66
CA ASN A 152 -33.31 -11.53 -15.04
C ASN A 152 -32.46 -10.46 -15.75
N LEU A 153 -31.63 -9.75 -14.99
CA LEU A 153 -30.71 -8.72 -15.49
C LEU A 153 -29.74 -9.30 -16.53
N ASN A 154 -29.26 -10.52 -16.32
CA ASN A 154 -28.34 -11.22 -17.22
C ASN A 154 -29.01 -11.92 -18.41
N SER A 155 -30.32 -11.76 -18.61
CA SER A 155 -30.99 -12.27 -19.81
C SER A 155 -30.46 -11.60 -21.08
N ALA A 156 -30.54 -12.30 -22.22
CA ALA A 156 -29.97 -11.85 -23.50
C ALA A 156 -30.51 -10.47 -23.96
N ASP A 157 -31.74 -10.12 -23.59
CA ASP A 157 -32.36 -8.86 -23.95
C ASP A 157 -31.94 -7.71 -23.02
N ASN A 158 -31.79 -7.98 -21.73
CA ASN A 158 -31.43 -6.96 -20.75
C ASN A 158 -29.93 -6.66 -20.79
N ILE A 159 -29.08 -7.68 -20.96
CA ILE A 159 -27.63 -7.50 -20.96
C ILE A 159 -27.13 -6.60 -22.10
N LYS A 160 -27.84 -6.57 -23.24
CA LYS A 160 -27.52 -5.67 -24.35
C LYS A 160 -27.66 -4.21 -23.94
N LEU A 161 -28.77 -3.86 -23.27
CA LEU A 161 -29.01 -2.52 -22.75
C LEU A 161 -28.01 -2.16 -21.64
N ILE A 162 -27.75 -3.08 -20.71
CA ILE A 162 -26.81 -2.83 -19.60
C ILE A 162 -25.40 -2.54 -20.15
N LYS A 163 -24.98 -3.20 -21.23
CA LYS A 163 -23.67 -3.01 -21.84
C LYS A 163 -23.50 -1.67 -22.55
N THR A 164 -24.58 -1.00 -22.96
CA THR A 164 -24.49 0.34 -23.57
C THR A 164 -24.38 1.43 -22.52
N ASP A 165 -24.77 1.14 -21.28
CA ASP A 165 -24.63 2.05 -20.17
C ASP A 165 -23.23 1.94 -19.56
N SER A 166 -22.47 3.03 -19.67
CA SER A 166 -21.13 3.06 -19.11
C SER A 166 -21.12 2.80 -17.61
N ALA A 167 -22.14 3.22 -16.85
CA ALA A 167 -22.33 3.03 -15.40
C ALA A 167 -22.98 1.69 -15.01
N GLY A 168 -23.24 0.81 -15.98
CA GLY A 168 -23.94 -0.45 -15.79
C GLY A 168 -23.06 -1.67 -15.53
N LYS A 169 -21.73 -1.52 -15.50
CA LYS A 169 -20.77 -2.65 -15.49
C LYS A 169 -20.95 -3.58 -14.30
N GLU A 170 -21.40 -3.03 -13.18
CA GLU A 170 -21.55 -3.70 -11.90
C GLU A 170 -22.89 -4.47 -11.80
N ILE A 171 -23.89 -4.06 -12.58
CA ILE A 171 -25.27 -4.57 -12.52
C ILE A 171 -25.41 -6.06 -12.87
N PRO A 172 -24.69 -6.60 -13.88
CA PRO A 172 -24.67 -8.05 -14.15
C PRO A 172 -24.26 -8.90 -12.94
N TYR A 173 -23.42 -8.36 -12.05
CA TYR A 173 -22.92 -9.09 -10.88
C TYR A 173 -23.90 -9.12 -9.71
N LEU A 174 -25.05 -8.44 -9.83
CA LEU A 174 -26.18 -8.57 -8.90
C LEU A 174 -26.85 -9.95 -8.98
N GLU A 175 -26.55 -10.72 -10.01
CA GLU A 175 -27.07 -12.06 -10.23
C GLU A 175 -25.92 -13.07 -10.31
N ARG A 176 -26.03 -14.16 -9.55
CA ARG A 176 -25.08 -15.27 -9.54
C ARG A 176 -25.78 -16.54 -10.01
N VAL A 177 -25.12 -17.32 -10.85
CA VAL A 177 -25.66 -18.61 -11.31
C VAL A 177 -25.06 -19.73 -10.46
N LYS A 178 -25.89 -20.44 -9.69
CA LYS A 178 -25.50 -21.65 -8.96
C LYS A 178 -26.36 -22.82 -9.44
N GLY A 179 -25.74 -23.84 -10.02
CA GLY A 179 -26.45 -25.03 -10.52
C GLY A 179 -27.49 -24.75 -11.60
N GLY A 180 -27.28 -23.71 -12.43
CA GLY A 180 -28.22 -23.28 -13.47
C GLY A 180 -29.38 -22.41 -12.98
N ILE A 181 -29.47 -22.13 -11.67
CA ILE A 181 -30.47 -21.24 -11.09
C ILE A 181 -29.83 -19.87 -10.82
N VAL A 182 -30.49 -18.81 -11.28
CA VAL A 182 -30.09 -17.43 -10.99
C VAL A 182 -30.48 -17.07 -9.56
N GLN A 183 -29.51 -16.63 -8.77
CA GLN A 183 -29.67 -16.21 -7.38
C GLN A 183 -29.23 -14.74 -7.22
N LYS A 184 -29.83 -14.04 -6.26
CA LYS A 184 -29.41 -12.68 -5.86
C LYS A 184 -27.99 -12.71 -5.29
N ALA A 185 -27.23 -11.65 -5.54
CA ALA A 185 -25.92 -11.42 -4.93
C ALA A 185 -26.02 -11.03 -3.45
N ASP A 186 -24.90 -11.10 -2.73
CA ASP A 186 -24.86 -10.91 -1.26
C ASP A 186 -25.28 -9.48 -0.82
N ILE A 187 -25.14 -8.48 -1.70
CA ILE A 187 -25.53 -7.09 -1.41
C ILE A 187 -27.02 -6.93 -1.09
N PHE A 188 -27.85 -7.86 -1.58
CA PHE A 188 -29.29 -7.87 -1.28
C PHE A 188 -29.60 -8.33 0.15
N SER A 189 -28.65 -8.97 0.84
CA SER A 189 -28.83 -9.48 2.21
C SER A 189 -28.02 -8.73 3.27
N HIS A 190 -26.80 -8.29 2.97
CA HIS A 190 -25.92 -7.61 3.92
C HIS A 190 -24.90 -6.71 3.21
N PRO A 191 -24.21 -5.79 3.93
CA PRO A 191 -23.16 -4.97 3.34
C PRO A 191 -22.05 -5.82 2.71
N VAL A 192 -21.52 -5.33 1.59
CA VAL A 192 -20.38 -5.95 0.87
C VAL A 192 -19.20 -4.99 0.70
N SER A 193 -19.39 -3.71 1.03
CA SER A 193 -18.38 -2.65 0.95
C SER A 193 -17.50 -2.55 2.21
N PHE A 194 -17.89 -3.22 3.30
CA PHE A 194 -17.11 -3.31 4.53
C PHE A 194 -17.38 -4.63 5.27
N SER A 195 -16.46 -4.98 6.18
CA SER A 195 -16.60 -6.18 6.99
C SER A 195 -17.59 -5.94 8.13
N THR A 196 -18.72 -6.64 8.10
CA THR A 196 -19.71 -6.66 9.20
C THR A 196 -19.48 -7.77 10.21
N THR A 197 -18.46 -8.61 9.99
CA THR A 197 -18.13 -9.70 10.91
C THR A 197 -17.62 -9.12 12.23
N THR A 198 -18.53 -8.96 13.19
CA THR A 198 -18.17 -9.07 14.60
C THR A 198 -17.74 -10.52 14.80
N LEU A 199 -16.43 -10.77 14.72
CA LEU A 199 -15.89 -12.04 15.21
C LEU A 199 -16.28 -12.11 16.68
N ALA A 200 -17.23 -12.95 17.05
CA ALA A 200 -17.46 -13.26 18.45
C ALA A 200 -16.57 -14.47 18.79
N THR A 201 -15.71 -14.34 19.79
CA THR A 201 -14.83 -15.43 20.23
C THR A 201 -14.79 -15.47 21.75
N ASP A 202 -14.89 -16.64 22.35
CA ASP A 202 -14.72 -16.82 23.79
C ASP A 202 -13.23 -17.00 24.20
N ASN A 203 -12.32 -16.94 23.23
CA ASN A 203 -10.89 -17.16 23.44
C ASN A 203 -10.09 -15.83 23.40
N PRO A 204 -9.45 -15.42 24.51
CA PRO A 204 -8.61 -14.22 24.58
C PRO A 204 -7.50 -14.16 23.54
N GLN A 205 -6.94 -15.31 23.13
CA GLN A 205 -5.87 -15.35 22.12
C GLN A 205 -6.39 -15.06 20.72
N GLU A 206 -7.58 -15.55 20.39
CA GLU A 206 -8.24 -15.24 19.13
C GLU A 206 -8.66 -13.77 19.09
N ALA A 207 -9.12 -13.23 20.23
CA ALA A 207 -9.43 -11.81 20.35
C ALA A 207 -8.19 -10.95 20.10
N LEU A 208 -7.05 -11.30 20.70
CA LEU A 208 -5.77 -10.62 20.47
C LEU A 208 -5.35 -10.69 18.99
N ALA A 209 -5.42 -11.87 18.36
CA ALA A 209 -5.11 -12.03 16.95
C ALA A 209 -6.04 -11.20 16.04
N SER A 210 -7.33 -11.13 16.37
CA SER A 210 -8.30 -10.31 15.65
C SER A 210 -7.97 -8.82 15.78
N SER A 211 -7.59 -8.37 16.98
CA SER A 211 -7.18 -6.98 17.24
C SER A 211 -5.94 -6.60 16.43
N LEU A 212 -4.92 -7.46 16.43
CA LEU A 212 -3.71 -7.26 15.64
C LEU A 212 -3.97 -7.26 14.13
N ASN A 213 -4.88 -8.13 13.64
CA ASN A 213 -5.24 -8.18 12.22
C ASN A 213 -6.01 -6.92 11.77
N LYS A 214 -6.88 -6.39 12.65
CA LYS A 214 -7.72 -5.23 12.34
C LYS A 214 -6.99 -3.89 12.51
N TYR A 215 -6.23 -3.73 13.59
CA TYR A 215 -5.62 -2.45 13.98
C TYR A 215 -4.09 -2.44 13.96
N GLY A 216 -3.44 -3.60 13.90
CA GLY A 216 -1.98 -3.70 13.99
C GLY A 216 -1.40 -3.44 15.39
N ALA A 217 -2.26 -3.29 16.41
CA ALA A 217 -1.92 -3.01 17.80
C ALA A 217 -2.87 -3.76 18.75
N VAL A 218 -2.54 -3.79 20.05
CA VAL A 218 -3.40 -4.40 21.07
C VAL A 218 -4.47 -3.41 21.51
N ASP A 219 -5.64 -3.49 20.90
CA ASP A 219 -6.82 -2.71 21.28
C ASP A 219 -7.70 -3.53 22.25
N LEU A 220 -7.65 -3.19 23.55
CA LEU A 220 -8.41 -3.88 24.60
C LEU A 220 -9.91 -3.61 24.54
N ASP A 221 -10.34 -2.46 24.01
CA ASP A 221 -11.76 -2.11 23.91
C ASP A 221 -12.43 -2.97 22.84
N TYR A 222 -11.79 -3.06 21.66
CA TYR A 222 -12.23 -3.96 20.61
C TYR A 222 -12.19 -5.43 21.05
N MET A 223 -11.12 -5.86 21.73
CA MET A 223 -11.01 -7.22 22.26
C MET A 223 -12.13 -7.53 23.26
N SER A 224 -12.52 -6.57 24.10
CA SER A 224 -13.61 -6.71 25.05
C SER A 224 -14.97 -6.84 24.33
N GLU A 225 -15.18 -6.08 23.26
CA GLU A 225 -16.41 -6.16 22.44
C GLU A 225 -16.58 -7.53 21.79
N ILE A 226 -15.51 -8.08 21.20
CA ILE A 226 -15.56 -9.37 20.49
C ILE A 226 -15.58 -10.58 21.42
N SER A 227 -15.00 -10.45 22.62
CA SER A 227 -14.91 -11.55 23.57
C SER A 227 -15.96 -11.54 24.67
N ASN A 228 -16.66 -10.42 24.83
CA ASN A 228 -17.54 -10.18 25.96
C ASN A 228 -16.83 -10.39 27.33
N MET A 229 -15.50 -10.20 27.35
CA MET A 229 -14.67 -10.21 28.54
C MET A 229 -14.30 -8.78 28.92
N THR A 230 -14.07 -8.54 30.21
CA THR A 230 -13.57 -7.24 30.64
C THR A 230 -12.09 -7.08 30.28
N ALA A 231 -11.65 -5.83 30.11
CA ALA A 231 -10.23 -5.53 29.86
C ALA A 231 -9.31 -6.15 30.94
N ASP A 232 -9.71 -6.14 32.21
CA ASP A 232 -8.94 -6.75 33.31
C ASP A 232 -8.84 -8.27 33.16
N ALA A 233 -9.95 -8.95 32.77
CA ALA A 233 -9.92 -10.38 32.51
C ALA A 233 -9.04 -10.70 31.30
N LEU A 234 -9.06 -9.89 30.25
CA LEU A 234 -8.19 -10.06 29.08
C LEU A 234 -6.72 -9.92 29.45
N LYS A 235 -6.36 -8.90 30.25
CA LYS A 235 -5.00 -8.71 30.75
C LYS A 235 -4.51 -9.90 31.57
N GLU A 236 -5.38 -10.46 32.43
CA GLU A 236 -5.06 -11.63 33.23
C GLU A 236 -4.84 -12.88 32.36
N HIS A 237 -5.74 -13.15 31.41
CA HIS A 237 -5.62 -14.31 30.51
C HIS A 237 -4.46 -14.19 29.52
N LEU A 238 -4.05 -12.97 29.17
CA LEU A 238 -2.94 -12.67 28.27
C LEU A 238 -1.65 -12.30 29.02
N HIS A 239 -1.58 -12.60 30.31
CA HIS A 239 -0.39 -12.36 31.12
C HIS A 239 0.85 -13.01 30.48
N GLY A 240 1.91 -12.23 30.31
CA GLY A 240 3.16 -12.68 29.67
C GLY A 240 3.14 -12.65 28.13
N ARG A 241 1.99 -12.37 27.49
CA ARG A 241 1.88 -12.18 26.04
C ARG A 241 1.73 -10.72 25.64
N ILE A 242 1.16 -9.89 26.52
CA ILE A 242 1.07 -8.45 26.33
C ILE A 242 1.72 -7.73 27.50
N PHE A 243 2.35 -6.58 27.22
CA PHE A 243 3.01 -5.73 28.19
C PHE A 243 2.58 -4.28 27.98
N TYR A 244 2.35 -3.57 29.09
CA TYR A 244 1.97 -2.17 29.03
C TYR A 244 3.21 -1.29 28.80
N ASN A 245 3.13 -0.41 27.80
CA ASN A 245 4.11 0.63 27.53
C ASN A 245 3.64 1.95 28.17
N PRO A 246 4.23 2.40 29.29
CA PRO A 246 3.80 3.63 29.96
C PRO A 246 4.15 4.92 29.21
N LEU A 247 5.08 4.88 28.26
CA LEU A 247 5.49 6.05 27.47
C LEU A 247 4.45 6.37 26.38
N GLU A 248 4.01 5.33 25.67
CA GLU A 248 2.99 5.43 24.61
C GLU A 248 1.56 5.25 25.16
N ARG A 249 1.42 4.74 26.39
CA ARG A 249 0.14 4.40 27.05
C ARG A 249 -0.68 3.36 26.29
N GLU A 250 0.01 2.42 25.68
CA GLU A 250 -0.58 1.34 24.88
C GLU A 250 -0.06 -0.03 25.34
N TYR A 251 -0.77 -1.10 24.98
CA TYR A 251 -0.30 -2.46 25.17
C TYR A 251 0.44 -2.94 23.92
N GLU A 252 1.56 -3.61 24.14
CA GLU A 252 2.36 -4.23 23.09
C GLU A 252 2.45 -5.74 23.31
N ILE A 253 2.54 -6.51 22.23
CA ILE A 253 2.82 -7.94 22.32
C ILE A 253 4.26 -8.19 22.80
N ALA A 254 4.49 -9.31 23.46
CA ALA A 254 5.78 -9.71 24.01
C ALA A 254 6.93 -9.58 22.99
N GLU A 255 6.71 -10.06 21.76
CA GLU A 255 7.69 -10.04 20.68
C GLU A 255 8.11 -8.62 20.29
N ARG A 256 7.17 -7.67 20.33
CA ARG A 256 7.44 -6.26 20.05
C ARG A 256 8.06 -5.56 21.27
N TRP A 257 7.59 -5.90 22.46
CA TRP A 257 8.08 -5.34 23.70
C TRP A 257 9.57 -5.60 23.90
N ILE A 258 10.04 -6.83 23.66
CA ILE A 258 11.46 -7.23 23.77
C ILE A 258 12.28 -6.95 22.49
N ALA A 259 11.70 -6.30 21.49
CA ALA A 259 12.42 -5.93 20.27
C ALA A 259 13.12 -4.57 20.39
N GLY A 260 14.23 -4.43 19.66
CA GLY A 260 15.00 -3.19 19.54
C GLY A 260 16.07 -3.02 20.63
N ASN A 261 16.42 -1.77 20.94
CA ASN A 261 17.40 -1.45 21.98
C ASN A 261 16.78 -1.63 23.38
N VAL A 262 16.72 -2.88 23.85
CA VAL A 262 16.13 -3.23 25.16
C VAL A 262 16.85 -2.57 26.34
N VAL A 263 18.14 -2.26 26.20
CA VAL A 263 18.92 -1.60 27.27
C VAL A 263 18.46 -0.16 27.48
N GLU A 264 18.27 0.57 26.39
CA GLU A 264 17.75 1.94 26.42
C GLU A 264 16.29 1.98 26.82
N LYS A 265 15.45 1.12 26.22
CA LYS A 265 14.03 0.99 26.61
C LYS A 265 13.90 0.69 28.11
N ALA A 266 14.64 -0.27 28.66
CA ALA A 266 14.61 -0.59 30.10
C ALA A 266 15.04 0.60 30.97
N LYS A 267 15.98 1.43 30.51
CA LYS A 267 16.41 2.64 31.23
C LYS A 267 15.31 3.69 31.29
N GLU A 268 14.61 3.93 30.18
CA GLU A 268 13.50 4.88 30.11
C GLU A 268 12.32 4.43 30.98
N ILE A 269 11.93 3.15 30.88
CA ILE A 269 10.86 2.59 31.71
C ILE A 269 11.24 2.61 33.20
N ARG A 270 12.51 2.33 33.55
CA ARG A 270 12.97 2.45 34.94
C ARG A 270 12.79 3.86 35.47
N ALA A 271 13.20 4.87 34.71
CA ALA A 271 13.03 6.27 35.10
C ALA A 271 11.55 6.65 35.28
N TYR A 272 10.65 6.09 34.45
CA TYR A 272 9.20 6.25 34.62
C TYR A 272 8.68 5.61 35.92
N VAL A 273 9.08 4.37 36.20
CA VAL A 273 8.66 3.60 37.38
C VAL A 273 9.16 4.25 38.68
N GLU A 274 10.37 4.84 38.66
CA GLU A 274 10.90 5.61 39.79
C GLU A 274 10.05 6.84 40.13
N GLN A 275 9.44 7.47 39.12
CA GLN A 275 8.54 8.62 39.27
C GLN A 275 7.10 8.20 39.59
N ASN A 276 6.70 6.98 39.21
CA ASN A 276 5.35 6.45 39.40
C ASN A 276 5.36 5.07 40.09
N PRO A 277 5.71 4.98 41.39
CA PRO A 277 5.87 3.70 42.07
C PRO A 277 4.57 2.88 42.22
N GLU A 278 3.40 3.49 42.06
CA GLU A 278 2.11 2.79 42.19
C GLU A 278 1.72 2.01 40.92
N ASP A 279 2.37 2.27 39.78
CA ASP A 279 2.08 1.58 38.53
C ASP A 279 2.67 0.16 38.53
N LYS A 280 1.81 -0.82 38.79
CA LYS A 280 2.16 -2.25 38.83
C LYS A 280 2.43 -2.83 37.44
N GLU A 281 1.75 -2.34 36.42
CA GLU A 281 1.87 -2.85 35.05
C GLU A 281 3.21 -2.42 34.46
N ALA A 282 3.60 -1.15 34.64
CA ALA A 282 4.90 -0.66 34.23
C ALA A 282 6.06 -1.40 34.93
N LYS A 283 5.90 -1.77 36.20
CA LYS A 283 6.88 -2.59 36.93
C LYS A 283 7.05 -3.99 36.33
N GLN A 284 5.94 -4.65 35.98
CA GLN A 284 5.98 -5.96 35.32
C GLN A 284 6.66 -5.86 33.95
N SER A 285 6.29 -4.86 33.16
CA SER A 285 6.91 -4.58 31.86
C SER A 285 8.42 -4.33 31.98
N LEU A 286 8.87 -3.61 33.02
CA LEU A 286 10.28 -3.37 33.30
C LEU A 286 11.03 -4.67 33.61
N THR A 287 10.48 -5.54 34.48
CA THR A 287 11.09 -6.82 34.82
C THR A 287 11.36 -7.66 33.57
N VAL A 288 10.40 -7.71 32.63
CA VAL A 288 10.59 -8.47 31.38
C VAL A 288 11.67 -7.87 30.49
N LEU A 289 11.83 -6.54 30.44
CA LEU A 289 12.93 -5.93 29.72
C LEU A 289 14.30 -6.20 30.37
N GLU A 290 14.34 -6.25 31.70
CA GLU A 290 15.56 -6.57 32.44
C GLU A 290 15.97 -8.03 32.24
N ASP A 291 15.01 -8.96 32.22
CA ASP A 291 15.24 -10.38 31.95
C ASP A 291 15.63 -10.64 30.48
N ALA A 292 15.07 -9.88 29.54
CA ALA A 292 15.38 -9.97 28.11
C ALA A 292 16.71 -9.30 27.74
N ARG A 293 17.39 -8.65 28.68
CA ARG A 293 18.63 -7.92 28.43
C ARG A 293 19.73 -8.88 27.97
N PRO A 294 20.34 -8.67 26.79
CA PRO A 294 21.47 -9.48 26.33
C PRO A 294 22.63 -9.43 27.32
N ARG A 295 23.40 -10.52 27.35
CA ARG A 295 24.64 -10.57 28.10
C ARG A 295 25.54 -9.41 27.66
N ARG A 296 26.09 -8.70 28.64
CA ARG A 296 27.12 -7.69 28.39
C ARG A 296 28.32 -8.37 27.74
N ILE A 297 28.76 -7.84 26.59
CA ILE A 297 29.99 -8.27 25.94
C ILE A 297 31.15 -7.68 26.74
N GLU A 298 32.02 -8.54 27.27
CA GLU A 298 33.22 -8.11 27.98
C GLU A 298 34.28 -7.63 26.98
N PHE A 299 35.22 -6.80 27.45
CA PHE A 299 36.20 -6.20 26.55
C PHE A 299 37.09 -7.27 25.87
N GLU A 300 37.39 -8.35 26.57
CA GLU A 300 38.21 -9.46 26.09
C GLU A 300 37.51 -10.26 24.96
N ASP A 301 36.18 -10.20 24.89
CA ASP A 301 35.37 -10.84 23.84
C ASP A 301 35.23 -9.94 22.59
N LEU A 302 35.68 -8.69 22.67
CA LEU A 302 35.66 -7.76 21.54
C LEU A 302 36.91 -7.95 20.68
N ASP A 303 36.71 -8.45 19.46
CA ASP A 303 37.74 -8.50 18.43
C ASP A 303 37.49 -7.38 17.41
N PHE A 304 38.41 -6.42 17.32
CA PHE A 304 38.34 -5.32 16.38
C PHE A 304 39.73 -4.92 15.89
N ASN A 305 39.82 -4.51 14.63
CA ASN A 305 41.07 -4.10 14.04
C ASN A 305 41.42 -2.65 14.41
N LEU A 306 42.69 -2.28 14.23
CA LEU A 306 43.05 -0.88 14.30
C LEU A 306 42.42 -0.13 13.12
N GLY A 307 41.72 0.98 13.38
CA GLY A 307 41.12 1.80 12.32
C GLY A 307 39.63 1.56 12.05
N GLU A 308 38.94 0.81 12.91
CA GLU A 308 37.47 0.77 12.89
C GLU A 308 36.86 2.17 12.96
N ARG A 309 35.86 2.42 12.09
CA ARG A 309 35.23 3.73 11.87
C ARG A 309 34.34 4.19 13.03
N TRP A 310 33.83 3.24 13.82
CA TRP A 310 32.99 3.51 14.98
C TRP A 310 33.82 3.87 16.23
N ILE A 311 35.13 3.64 16.23
CA ILE A 311 36.02 4.01 17.33
C ILE A 311 36.45 5.48 17.15
N PRO A 312 36.24 6.36 18.15
CA PRO A 312 36.65 7.75 18.06
C PRO A 312 38.16 7.90 17.81
N THR A 313 38.54 8.76 16.86
CA THR A 313 39.96 8.97 16.49
C THR A 313 40.83 9.43 17.65
N GLY A 314 40.24 10.08 18.66
CA GLY A 314 40.92 10.46 19.90
C GLY A 314 41.47 9.28 20.70
N ILE A 315 40.87 8.08 20.58
CA ILE A 315 41.38 6.86 21.19
C ILE A 315 42.66 6.40 20.47
N TYR A 316 42.63 6.35 19.14
CA TYR A 316 43.81 6.04 18.34
C TYR A 316 44.94 7.04 18.55
N ALA A 317 44.62 8.34 18.66
CA ALA A 317 45.60 9.40 18.89
C ALA A 317 46.30 9.24 20.24
N LYS A 318 45.57 8.88 21.31
CA LYS A 318 46.14 8.57 22.63
C LYS A 318 47.02 7.34 22.59
N PHE A 319 46.55 6.27 21.94
CA PHE A 319 47.33 5.04 21.75
C PHE A 319 48.65 5.31 21.01
N ALA A 320 48.59 5.99 19.87
CA ALA A 320 49.76 6.32 19.05
C ALA A 320 50.73 7.26 19.78
N SER A 321 50.20 8.27 20.49
CA SER A 321 51.02 9.19 21.28
C SER A 321 51.78 8.47 22.39
N HIS A 322 51.12 7.52 23.06
CA HIS A 322 51.74 6.70 24.09
C HIS A 322 52.76 5.70 23.51
N LEU A 323 52.45 5.05 22.38
CA LEU A 323 53.33 4.09 21.72
C LEU A 323 54.64 4.74 21.25
N PHE A 324 54.54 5.94 20.67
CA PHE A 324 55.66 6.67 20.09
C PHE A 324 56.33 7.65 21.05
N ASP A 325 55.73 7.96 22.20
CA ASP A 325 56.20 9.02 23.11
C ASP A 325 56.32 10.39 22.39
N ALA A 326 55.28 10.74 21.63
CA ALA A 326 55.20 11.96 20.81
C ALA A 326 53.74 12.44 20.70
N ASP A 327 53.51 13.73 20.40
CA ASP A 327 52.15 14.24 20.15
C ASP A 327 51.67 13.82 18.75
N VAL A 328 50.79 12.81 18.70
CA VAL A 328 50.20 12.29 17.47
C VAL A 328 48.73 12.65 17.39
N LYS A 329 48.35 13.29 16.28
CA LYS A 329 46.97 13.64 15.97
C LYS A 329 46.47 12.78 14.83
N ILE A 330 45.26 12.25 14.98
CA ILE A 330 44.62 11.41 13.97
C ILE A 330 43.28 12.02 13.60
N HIS A 331 43.06 12.20 12.30
CA HIS A 331 41.81 12.70 11.76
C HIS A 331 41.34 11.78 10.63
N TYR A 332 40.08 11.37 10.71
CA TYR A 332 39.42 10.54 9.72
C TYR A 332 38.59 11.42 8.79
N SER A 333 38.69 11.16 7.48
CA SER A 333 37.95 11.88 6.46
C SER A 333 36.87 10.98 5.86
N ASP A 334 35.61 11.20 6.23
CA ASP A 334 34.46 10.44 5.70
C ASP A 334 34.39 10.45 4.17
N SER A 335 34.73 11.57 3.53
CA SER A 335 34.64 11.71 2.08
C SER A 335 35.65 10.87 1.30
N SER A 336 36.78 10.53 1.93
CA SER A 336 37.87 9.78 1.28
C SER A 336 38.10 8.40 1.89
N ASP A 337 37.39 8.06 2.96
CA ASP A 337 37.57 6.83 3.74
C ASP A 337 39.06 6.59 4.09
N ASP A 338 39.76 7.67 4.48
CA ASP A 338 41.19 7.64 4.81
C ASP A 338 41.47 8.28 6.18
N PHE A 339 42.54 7.83 6.82
CA PHE A 339 43.06 8.39 8.04
C PHE A 339 44.29 9.26 7.75
N SER A 340 44.27 10.48 8.27
CA SER A 340 45.45 11.34 8.33
C SER A 340 46.10 11.23 9.71
N VAL A 341 47.42 11.01 9.72
CA VAL A 341 48.22 10.93 10.94
C VAL A 341 49.23 12.07 10.88
N ILE A 342 49.19 12.97 11.87
CA ILE A 342 50.04 14.15 11.96
C ILE A 342 50.87 14.05 13.23
N CYS A 343 52.18 14.12 13.09
CA CYS A 343 53.13 14.17 14.20
C CYS A 343 54.12 15.31 13.92
N ASN A 344 54.01 16.41 14.68
CA ASN A 344 54.81 17.61 14.42
C ASN A 344 56.26 17.49 14.93
N GLN A 345 56.49 16.68 15.97
CA GLN A 345 57.80 16.46 16.56
C GLN A 345 58.08 14.97 16.61
N GLY A 346 58.82 14.48 15.61
CA GLY A 346 59.29 13.10 15.60
C GLY A 346 60.42 12.85 16.61
N ASN A 347 60.62 11.60 16.98
CA ASN A 347 61.68 11.17 17.90
C ASN A 347 62.30 9.84 17.42
N GLN A 348 63.27 9.32 18.17
CA GLN A 348 63.94 8.05 17.82
C GLN A 348 62.99 6.84 17.86
N ASN A 349 61.91 6.87 18.65
CA ASN A 349 60.93 5.80 18.63
C ASN A 349 60.27 5.70 17.24
N ILE A 350 59.90 6.84 16.65
CA ILE A 350 59.27 6.90 15.32
C ILE A 350 60.26 6.55 14.21
N TRP A 351 61.46 7.13 14.22
CA TRP A 351 62.40 7.02 13.09
C TRP A 351 63.28 5.77 13.12
N VAL A 352 63.39 5.10 14.27
CA VAL A 352 64.29 3.96 14.45
C VAL A 352 63.58 2.75 15.04
N LYS A 353 62.98 2.87 16.23
CA LYS A 353 62.42 1.71 16.96
C LYS A 353 61.24 1.07 16.22
N TYR A 354 60.30 1.89 15.74
CA TYR A 354 59.11 1.45 15.02
C TYR A 354 59.21 1.74 13.51
N ALA A 355 60.42 1.87 12.98
CA ALA A 355 60.64 2.08 11.56
C ALA A 355 61.15 0.80 10.87
N VAL A 356 60.74 0.59 9.62
CA VAL A 356 61.21 -0.49 8.77
C VAL A 356 62.03 0.08 7.62
N LYS A 357 63.27 -0.37 7.46
CA LYS A 357 64.20 0.08 6.40
C LYS A 357 64.12 -0.83 5.19
N ALA A 358 63.58 -0.33 4.07
CA ALA A 358 63.63 -1.00 2.77
C ALA A 358 64.93 -0.68 2.02
N GLU A 359 65.13 -1.26 0.84
CA GLU A 359 66.26 -0.93 -0.05
C GLU A 359 66.28 0.54 -0.48
N SER A 360 65.13 1.08 -0.87
CA SER A 360 65.02 2.40 -1.49
C SER A 360 64.57 3.51 -0.54
N ARG A 361 63.93 3.16 0.59
CA ARG A 361 63.42 4.14 1.57
C ARG A 361 63.22 3.53 2.96
N THR A 362 63.11 4.39 3.97
CA THR A 362 62.68 3.98 5.32
C THR A 362 61.20 4.34 5.49
N PHE A 363 60.41 3.39 5.98
CA PHE A 363 59.04 3.62 6.42
C PHE A 363 59.07 3.85 7.92
N ASP A 364 58.78 5.08 8.37
CA ASP A 364 58.77 5.41 9.79
C ASP A 364 57.50 4.90 10.49
N GLY A 365 57.49 4.94 11.83
CA GLY A 365 56.36 4.45 12.62
C GLY A 365 55.03 5.15 12.30
N VAL A 366 55.07 6.42 11.89
CA VAL A 366 53.88 7.19 11.50
C VAL A 366 53.32 6.70 10.17
N ALA A 367 54.19 6.46 9.17
CA ALA A 367 53.79 5.89 7.89
C ALA A 367 53.20 4.49 8.04
N LEU A 368 53.82 3.65 8.89
CA LEU A 368 53.30 2.31 9.18
C LEU A 368 51.97 2.35 9.93
N LEU A 369 51.80 3.28 10.89
CA LEU A 369 50.53 3.50 11.58
C LEU A 369 49.43 3.94 10.60
N LYS A 370 49.75 4.79 9.62
CA LYS A 370 48.78 5.16 8.57
C LYS A 370 48.28 3.93 7.83
N HIS A 371 49.18 3.04 7.42
CA HIS A 371 48.82 1.78 6.76
C HIS A 371 47.99 0.86 7.67
N ALA A 372 48.34 0.76 8.95
CA ALA A 372 47.62 -0.05 9.91
C ALA A 372 46.19 0.46 10.17
N LEU A 373 45.97 1.79 10.21
CA LEU A 373 44.64 2.40 10.39
C LEU A 373 43.68 2.19 9.22
N VAL A 374 44.19 1.86 8.03
CA VAL A 374 43.37 1.47 6.88
C VAL A 374 43.35 -0.05 6.68
N ASN A 375 43.77 -0.80 7.69
CA ASN A 375 43.89 -2.26 7.68
C ASN A 375 44.70 -2.80 6.48
N THR A 376 45.77 -2.08 6.10
CA THR A 376 46.70 -2.52 5.06
C THR A 376 48.01 -2.98 5.70
N THR A 377 48.46 -4.18 5.32
CA THR A 377 49.78 -4.69 5.70
C THR A 377 50.75 -4.48 4.53
N PRO A 378 51.65 -3.49 4.58
CA PRO A 378 52.58 -3.25 3.49
C PRO A 378 53.66 -4.34 3.45
N ASP A 379 53.85 -4.97 2.28
CA ASP A 379 54.98 -5.86 2.03
C ASP A 379 56.25 -5.05 1.78
N ILE A 380 57.15 -5.02 2.77
CA ILE A 380 58.41 -4.27 2.70
C ILE A 380 59.57 -5.25 2.63
N THR A 381 60.36 -5.20 1.55
CA THR A 381 61.45 -6.17 1.31
C THR A 381 62.81 -5.47 1.22
N LYS A 382 63.86 -6.17 1.64
CA LYS A 382 65.25 -5.72 1.53
C LYS A 382 66.19 -6.88 1.21
N LYS A 383 67.08 -6.68 0.25
CA LYS A 383 68.22 -7.57 -0.01
C LYS A 383 69.30 -7.38 1.04
N ILE A 384 69.71 -8.49 1.64
CA ILE A 384 70.87 -8.58 2.50
C ILE A 384 71.84 -9.62 1.94
N GLU A 385 73.14 -9.37 2.08
CA GLU A 385 74.17 -10.33 1.69
C GLU A 385 74.47 -11.23 2.89
N VAL A 386 74.23 -12.54 2.74
CA VAL A 386 74.54 -13.55 3.75
C VAL A 386 75.46 -14.57 3.08
N ASP A 387 76.67 -14.75 3.62
CA ASP A 387 77.68 -15.67 3.09
C ASP A 387 78.02 -15.49 1.60
N GLY A 388 77.97 -14.25 1.10
CA GLY A 388 78.30 -13.88 -0.28
C GLY A 388 77.19 -14.16 -1.31
N GLN A 389 75.96 -14.44 -0.86
CA GLN A 389 74.77 -14.52 -1.71
C GLN A 389 73.74 -13.46 -1.32
N GLU A 390 73.16 -12.77 -2.32
CA GLU A 390 72.03 -11.85 -2.10
C GLU A 390 70.76 -12.65 -1.73
N VAL A 391 70.24 -12.43 -0.54
CA VAL A 391 68.96 -12.99 -0.07
C VAL A 391 67.96 -11.85 0.13
N LYS A 392 66.76 -12.00 -0.45
CA LYS A 392 65.63 -11.08 -0.24
C LYS A 392 64.93 -11.46 1.07
N VAL A 393 64.88 -10.51 2.00
CA VAL A 393 64.24 -10.65 3.32
C VAL A 393 63.09 -9.67 3.46
#